data_AF-A0A9E3FBN0-F1
#
_entry.id   AF-A0A9E3FBN0-F1
#
_cell.length_a   1.000
_cell.length_b   1.000
_cell.length_c   1.000
_cell.angle_alpha   90.00
_cell.angle_beta   90.00
_cell.angle_gamma   90.00
#
_symmetry.space_group_name_H-M   'P 1'
#
loop_
_entity.id
_entity.type
_entity.pdbx_description
1 polymer ?
#
loop_
_entity_poly.entity_id
_entity_poly.type
_entity_poly.pdbx_seq_one_letter_code
_entity_poly.pdbx_strand_id
1 'polypeptide(L)'
;MPALLLSAAASASAQEVTPKPPEVAQTQTAQRPAPQPSPTPQNRPAPLTGEQKVKRAFRSAFLSPAPYAVAAFNAGVTQLGEDYPPHKDTDDKLADWGSRTARVFATGTTYRVFGNGFYPALFKQDPRYERSPKKGFGNRLGHAVSRLFVTRDDDWNLEPNYSRFAGAATSSALANVWERSTPKHDRIGADATLRRFGMTFLSGAVGNIFREFAPDIFRR
;
A
#
# COMPACT_ATOMS: atom_id res chain seq x y z
N MET A 1 -12.34 -20.83 -81.19
CA MET A 1 -11.28 -21.81 -80.86
C MET A 1 -11.82 -22.80 -79.82
N PRO A 2 -12.39 -23.96 -80.21
CA PRO A 2 -12.72 -25.05 -79.30
C PRO A 2 -11.92 -26.33 -79.62
N ALA A 3 -11.50 -27.08 -78.60
CA ALA A 3 -10.91 -28.42 -78.70
C ALA A 3 -11.30 -29.18 -77.41
N LEU A 4 -12.19 -30.17 -77.46
CA LEU A 4 -12.00 -31.59 -77.81
C LEU A 4 -11.76 -32.49 -76.58
N LEU A 5 -12.79 -33.27 -76.29
CA LEU A 5 -12.86 -34.64 -75.76
C LEU A 5 -11.54 -35.42 -75.64
N LEU A 6 -11.36 -36.18 -74.54
CA LEU A 6 -11.27 -37.66 -74.60
C LEU A 6 -11.34 -38.34 -73.22
N SER A 7 -11.96 -39.51 -73.26
CA SER A 7 -12.27 -40.49 -72.21
C SER A 7 -11.06 -41.32 -71.73
N ALA A 8 -11.10 -41.85 -70.50
CA ALA A 8 -10.48 -43.14 -70.19
C ALA A 8 -11.15 -43.82 -68.98
N ALA A 9 -11.29 -45.14 -69.11
CA ALA A 9 -12.09 -46.03 -68.31
C ALA A 9 -11.46 -46.45 -66.96
N ALA A 10 -12.34 -47.05 -66.15
CA ALA A 10 -12.13 -47.81 -64.93
C ALA A 10 -10.82 -48.62 -64.83
N SER A 11 -10.27 -48.67 -63.62
CA SER A 11 -9.81 -49.93 -63.00
C SER A 11 -9.81 -49.77 -61.48
N ALA A 12 -10.71 -50.50 -60.83
CA ALA A 12 -10.72 -50.69 -59.39
C ALA A 12 -9.61 -51.68 -59.03
N SER A 13 -8.59 -51.22 -58.31
CA SER A 13 -7.70 -52.09 -57.55
C SER A 13 -8.04 -51.92 -56.08
N ALA A 14 -8.64 -52.95 -55.51
CA ALA A 14 -8.92 -53.04 -54.09
C ALA A 14 -7.58 -53.01 -53.32
N GLN A 15 -7.35 -51.94 -52.57
CA GLN A 15 -6.30 -51.89 -51.57
C GLN A 15 -6.97 -52.12 -50.21
N GLU A 16 -6.75 -53.31 -49.69
CA GLU A 16 -7.15 -53.76 -48.36
C GLU A 16 -6.38 -52.92 -47.32
N VAL A 17 -6.96 -51.80 -46.90
CA VAL A 17 -6.46 -51.04 -45.75
C VAL A 17 -7.15 -51.60 -44.52
N THR A 18 -6.45 -52.51 -43.85
CA THR A 18 -6.80 -53.00 -42.51
C THR A 18 -7.03 -51.82 -41.56
N PRO A 19 -8.12 -51.80 -40.77
CA PRO A 19 -8.42 -50.69 -39.88
C PRO A 19 -7.41 -50.66 -38.73
N LYS A 20 -6.68 -49.55 -38.62
CA LYS A 20 -5.85 -49.21 -37.46
C LYS A 20 -6.77 -49.13 -36.23
N PRO A 21 -6.46 -49.80 -35.10
CA PRO A 21 -7.26 -49.72 -33.89
C PRO A 21 -7.40 -48.26 -33.43
N PRO A 22 -8.56 -47.84 -32.88
CA PRO A 22 -8.75 -46.47 -32.43
C PRO A 22 -7.79 -46.17 -31.27
N GLU A 23 -6.81 -45.32 -31.56
CA GLU A 23 -5.96 -44.68 -30.58
C GLU A 23 -6.85 -43.79 -29.72
N VAL A 24 -7.13 -44.26 -28.50
CA VAL A 24 -7.92 -43.55 -27.50
C VAL A 24 -7.25 -42.19 -27.30
N ALA A 25 -7.89 -41.14 -27.82
CA ALA A 25 -7.49 -39.77 -27.56
C ALA A 25 -7.60 -39.54 -26.05
N GLN A 26 -6.49 -39.72 -25.34
CA GLN A 26 -6.37 -39.33 -23.95
C GLN A 26 -6.55 -37.81 -23.94
N THR A 27 -7.73 -37.37 -23.49
CA THR A 27 -7.96 -36.00 -23.09
C THR A 27 -6.90 -35.69 -22.03
N GLN A 28 -5.82 -35.02 -22.44
CA GLN A 28 -4.87 -34.44 -21.52
C GLN A 28 -5.63 -33.36 -20.76
N THR A 29 -6.23 -33.73 -19.63
CA THR A 29 -6.57 -32.77 -18.57
C THR A 29 -5.30 -32.00 -18.31
N ALA A 30 -5.22 -30.77 -18.82
CA ALA A 30 -4.18 -29.82 -18.48
C ALA A 30 -4.17 -29.75 -16.96
N GLN A 31 -3.19 -30.42 -16.36
CA GLN A 31 -2.95 -30.36 -14.93
C GLN A 31 -2.66 -28.89 -14.64
N ARG A 32 -3.66 -28.19 -14.11
CA ARG A 32 -3.45 -26.92 -13.43
C ARG A 32 -2.24 -27.15 -12.52
N PRO A 33 -1.17 -26.33 -12.62
CA PRO A 33 -0.06 -26.45 -11.70
C PRO A 33 -0.65 -26.52 -10.30
N ALA A 34 -0.37 -27.60 -9.57
CA ALA A 34 -0.77 -27.72 -8.19
C ALA A 34 -0.36 -26.42 -7.47
N PRO A 35 -1.18 -25.88 -6.55
CA PRO A 35 -0.75 -24.75 -5.72
C PRO A 35 0.62 -25.11 -5.16
N GLN A 36 1.64 -24.32 -5.52
CA GLN A 36 2.98 -24.57 -5.00
C GLN A 36 2.86 -24.59 -3.48
N PRO A 37 3.34 -25.64 -2.79
CA PRO A 37 3.31 -25.66 -1.34
C PRO A 37 3.99 -24.40 -0.84
N SER A 38 3.24 -23.60 -0.08
CA SER A 38 3.73 -22.39 0.57
C SER A 38 5.10 -22.67 1.20
N PRO A 39 6.10 -21.78 1.03
CA PRO A 39 7.42 -22.00 1.62
C PRO A 39 7.28 -22.30 3.11
N THR A 40 7.96 -23.38 3.54
CA THR A 40 7.89 -24.04 4.84
C THR A 40 7.84 -23.06 6.03
N PRO A 41 7.07 -23.31 7.11
CA PRO A 41 6.78 -22.32 8.18
C PRO A 41 7.96 -21.85 9.06
N GLN A 42 9.20 -22.28 8.82
CA GLN A 42 10.24 -22.29 9.87
C GLN A 42 10.87 -20.93 10.25
N ASN A 43 10.41 -19.79 9.72
CA ASN A 43 10.95 -18.47 10.10
C ASN A 43 9.93 -17.33 10.03
N ARG A 44 8.63 -17.61 10.13
CA ARG A 44 7.61 -16.55 10.16
C ARG A 44 7.39 -16.07 11.59
N PRO A 45 7.60 -14.76 11.90
CA PRO A 45 7.23 -14.24 13.20
C PRO A 45 5.77 -14.54 13.51
N ALA A 46 5.51 -14.91 14.77
CA ALA A 46 4.14 -15.11 15.24
C ALA A 46 3.30 -13.84 14.96
N PRO A 47 2.00 -14.01 14.63
CA PRO A 47 1.10 -12.88 14.43
C PRO A 47 0.95 -12.10 15.75
N LEU A 48 0.77 -10.80 15.65
CA LEU A 48 0.55 -9.97 16.83
C LEU A 48 -0.89 -10.16 17.32
N THR A 49 -1.09 -10.24 18.64
CA THR A 49 -2.45 -10.16 19.19
C THR A 49 -3.05 -8.77 18.96
N GLY A 50 -4.38 -8.64 18.95
CA GLY A 50 -5.04 -7.35 18.80
C GLY A 50 -4.56 -6.30 19.81
N GLU A 51 -4.38 -6.71 21.07
CA GLU A 51 -3.82 -5.84 22.12
C GLU A 51 -2.38 -5.38 21.79
N GLN A 52 -1.51 -6.30 21.33
CA GLN A 52 -0.15 -5.96 20.94
C GLN A 52 -0.12 -4.97 19.77
N LYS A 53 -1.02 -5.10 18.79
CA LYS A 53 -1.16 -4.17 17.66
C LYS A 53 -1.53 -2.78 18.16
N VAL A 54 -2.56 -2.66 19.00
CA VAL A 54 -3.01 -1.38 19.57
C VAL A 54 -1.93 -0.76 20.46
N LYS A 55 -1.37 -1.51 21.40
CA LYS A 55 -0.29 -1.05 22.28
C LYS A 55 0.91 -0.54 21.50
N ARG A 56 1.33 -1.27 20.46
CA ARG A 56 2.41 -0.84 19.55
C ARG A 56 2.07 0.47 18.86
N ALA A 57 0.84 0.62 18.37
CA ALA A 57 0.39 1.83 17.68
C ALA A 57 0.44 3.06 18.61
N PHE A 58 -0.06 2.94 19.84
CA PHE A 58 0.01 4.01 20.84
C PHE A 58 1.45 4.37 21.23
N ARG A 59 2.31 3.38 21.49
CA ARG A 59 3.73 3.63 21.77
C ARG A 59 4.40 4.35 20.60
N SER A 60 4.11 3.91 19.37
CA SER A 60 4.65 4.56 18.17
C SER A 60 4.08 5.96 17.95
N ALA A 61 2.86 6.25 18.37
CA ALA A 61 2.21 7.54 18.17
C ALA A 61 2.69 8.59 19.19
N PHE A 62 2.87 8.20 20.45
CA PHE A 62 3.08 9.15 21.55
C PHE A 62 4.42 9.00 22.28
N LEU A 63 5.01 7.80 22.30
CA LEU A 63 6.24 7.54 23.06
C LEU A 63 7.50 7.49 22.19
N SER A 64 7.36 7.68 20.88
CA SER A 64 8.50 7.77 19.97
C SER A 64 8.72 9.21 19.54
N PRO A 65 9.97 9.66 19.32
CA PRO A 65 10.25 11.04 18.89
C PRO A 65 9.85 11.30 17.42
N ALA A 66 9.71 10.25 16.62
CA ALA A 66 9.54 10.37 15.17
C ALA A 66 8.25 11.13 14.75
N PRO A 67 7.05 10.87 15.32
CA PRO A 67 5.85 11.65 15.00
C PRO A 67 5.99 13.15 15.27
N TYR A 68 6.66 13.53 16.36
CA TYR A 68 6.92 14.92 16.70
C TYR A 68 7.85 15.58 15.68
N ALA A 69 8.98 14.92 15.37
CA ALA A 69 9.95 15.41 14.40
C ALA A 69 9.35 15.54 12.98
N VAL A 70 8.57 14.55 12.55
CA VAL A 70 7.89 14.58 11.24
C VAL A 70 6.85 15.70 11.19
N ALA A 71 6.10 15.92 12.27
CA ALA A 71 5.11 16.99 12.33
C ALA A 71 5.76 18.38 12.26
N ALA A 72 6.82 18.59 13.04
CA ALA A 72 7.63 19.81 13.06
C ALA A 72 8.24 20.12 11.68
N PHE A 73 8.84 19.10 11.05
CA PHE A 73 9.43 19.23 9.72
C PHE A 73 8.38 19.54 8.65
N ASN A 74 7.25 18.81 8.66
CA ASN A 74 6.18 19.01 7.69
C ASN A 74 5.59 20.43 7.81
N ALA A 75 5.33 20.90 9.02
CA ALA A 75 4.88 22.26 9.28
C ALA A 75 5.87 23.30 8.75
N GLY A 76 7.17 23.08 8.96
CA GLY A 76 8.23 23.95 8.44
C GLY A 76 8.27 24.01 6.91
N VAL A 77 8.20 22.87 6.23
CA VAL A 77 8.16 22.82 4.76
C VAL A 77 6.93 23.54 4.20
N THR A 78 5.75 23.33 4.78
CA THR A 78 4.54 24.05 4.35
C THR A 78 4.69 25.56 4.57
N GLN A 79 5.29 25.95 5.68
CA GLN A 79 5.49 27.33 6.05
C GLN A 79 6.53 28.07 5.18
N LEU A 80 7.48 27.37 4.56
CA LEU A 80 8.41 27.95 3.58
C LEU A 80 7.76 28.27 2.23
N GLY A 81 6.64 27.59 1.91
CA GLY A 81 5.91 27.78 0.65
C GLY A 81 4.76 28.79 0.74
N GLU A 82 4.59 29.48 1.87
CA GLU A 82 3.52 30.45 2.06
C GLU A 82 4.00 31.89 1.99
N ASP A 83 3.20 32.74 1.34
CA ASP A 83 3.36 34.17 1.38
C ASP A 83 2.88 34.68 2.75
N TYR A 84 3.81 35.25 3.53
CA TYR A 84 3.44 35.89 4.78
C TYR A 84 2.87 37.28 4.52
N PRO A 85 1.83 37.69 5.26
CA PRO A 85 1.49 39.11 5.34
C PRO A 85 2.74 39.92 5.75
N PRO A 86 2.96 41.11 5.15
CA PRO A 86 4.20 41.88 5.33
C PRO A 86 4.48 42.34 6.77
N HIS A 87 3.54 42.16 7.70
CA HIS A 87 3.59 42.65 9.08
C HIS A 87 3.78 41.56 10.15
N LYS A 88 3.98 40.29 9.78
CA LYS A 88 4.20 39.22 10.77
C LYS A 88 5.61 39.27 11.34
N ASP A 89 5.71 39.38 12.66
CA ASP A 89 6.98 39.30 13.37
C ASP A 89 7.46 37.83 13.51
N THR A 90 8.56 37.63 14.23
CA THR A 90 9.14 36.30 14.45
C THR A 90 8.26 35.43 15.36
N ASP A 91 7.60 36.03 16.34
CA ASP A 91 6.80 35.32 17.34
C ASP A 91 5.51 34.80 16.71
N ASP A 92 4.87 35.60 15.86
CA ASP A 92 3.74 35.21 15.02
C ASP A 92 4.07 34.01 14.13
N LYS A 93 5.25 34.04 13.49
CA LYS A 93 5.72 32.95 12.62
C LYS A 93 5.97 31.66 13.40
N LEU A 94 6.49 31.76 14.62
CA LEU A 94 6.69 30.61 15.50
C LEU A 94 5.36 30.06 16.04
N ALA A 95 4.40 30.93 16.38
CA ALA A 95 3.07 30.52 16.81
C ALA A 95 2.29 29.80 15.70
N ASP A 96 2.38 30.28 14.46
CA ASP A 96 1.82 29.63 13.29
C ASP A 96 2.45 28.26 13.03
N TRP A 97 3.78 28.19 13.12
CA TRP A 97 4.52 26.94 12.98
C TRP A 97 4.10 25.91 14.04
N GLY A 98 4.01 26.34 15.30
CA GLY A 98 3.61 25.49 16.42
C GLY A 98 2.17 25.00 16.26
N SER A 99 1.27 25.88 15.86
CA SER A 99 -0.13 25.53 15.59
C SER A 99 -0.26 24.51 14.45
N ARG A 100 0.52 24.66 13.37
CA ARG A 100 0.57 23.68 12.27
C ARG A 100 1.15 22.35 12.73
N THR A 101 2.25 22.40 13.46
CA THR A 101 2.90 21.23 14.04
C THR A 101 1.92 20.43 14.89
N ALA A 102 1.15 21.08 15.75
CA ALA A 102 0.12 20.44 16.57
C ALA A 102 -0.97 19.76 15.72
N ARG A 103 -1.45 20.40 14.65
CA ARG A 103 -2.46 19.81 13.75
C ARG A 103 -1.93 18.60 12.98
N VAL A 104 -0.71 18.70 12.43
CA VAL A 104 -0.05 17.59 11.72
C VAL A 104 0.22 16.43 12.67
N PHE A 105 0.65 16.72 13.90
CA PHE A 105 0.85 15.73 14.95
C PHE A 105 -0.47 15.03 15.31
N ALA A 106 -1.53 15.78 15.58
CA ALA A 106 -2.84 15.22 15.93
C ALA A 106 -3.40 14.31 14.82
N THR A 107 -3.34 14.77 13.57
CA THR A 107 -3.78 13.98 12.41
C THR A 107 -2.92 12.73 12.22
N GLY A 108 -1.59 12.90 12.27
CA GLY A 108 -0.63 11.81 12.06
C GLY A 108 -0.62 10.76 13.17
N THR A 109 -0.88 11.14 14.42
CA THR A 109 -1.02 10.20 15.54
C THR A 109 -2.35 9.46 15.49
N THR A 110 -3.44 10.15 15.14
CA THR A 110 -4.74 9.52 14.87
C THR A 110 -4.60 8.47 13.76
N TYR A 111 -3.94 8.81 12.65
CA TYR A 111 -3.66 7.85 11.57
C TYR A 111 -2.89 6.62 12.06
N ARG A 112 -1.88 6.81 12.92
CA ARG A 112 -1.09 5.70 13.47
C ARG A 112 -1.91 4.80 14.38
N VAL A 113 -2.69 5.39 15.29
CA VAL A 113 -3.52 4.65 16.26
C VAL A 113 -4.57 3.81 15.55
N PHE A 114 -5.30 4.39 14.59
CA PHE A 114 -6.34 3.68 13.87
C PHE A 114 -5.77 2.77 12.78
N GLY A 115 -4.91 3.30 11.91
CA GLY A 115 -4.40 2.59 10.73
C GLY A 115 -3.32 1.54 11.01
N ASN A 116 -2.61 1.62 12.14
CA ASN A 116 -1.60 0.63 12.54
C ASN A 116 -1.96 -0.11 13.85
N GLY A 117 -3.12 0.18 14.45
CA GLY A 117 -3.56 -0.40 15.73
C GLY A 117 -4.95 -1.01 15.66
N PHE A 118 -5.98 -0.17 15.74
CA PHE A 118 -7.38 -0.63 15.80
C PHE A 118 -7.83 -1.38 14.54
N TYR A 119 -7.62 -0.83 13.35
CA TYR A 119 -8.04 -1.50 12.12
C TYR A 119 -7.25 -2.77 11.83
N PRO A 120 -5.93 -2.83 12.04
CA PRO A 120 -5.21 -4.09 11.94
C PRO A 120 -5.66 -5.16 12.94
N ALA A 121 -6.08 -4.76 14.14
CA ALA A 121 -6.68 -5.68 15.10
C ALA A 121 -8.06 -6.17 14.65
N LEU A 122 -8.87 -5.29 14.05
CA LEU A 122 -10.21 -5.61 13.56
C LEU A 122 -10.19 -6.50 12.30
N PHE A 123 -9.38 -6.12 11.31
CA PHE A 123 -9.30 -6.78 10.00
C PHE A 123 -8.28 -7.92 9.97
N LYS A 124 -7.63 -8.23 11.10
CA LYS A 124 -6.58 -9.27 11.19
C LYS A 124 -5.42 -9.05 10.21
N GLN A 125 -5.04 -7.78 10.06
CA GLN A 125 -3.90 -7.35 9.25
C GLN A 125 -2.64 -7.21 10.10
N ASP A 126 -1.48 -7.50 9.55
CA ASP A 126 -0.20 -7.23 10.20
C ASP A 126 0.20 -5.76 9.98
N PRO A 127 0.32 -4.92 11.03
CA PRO A 127 0.72 -3.53 10.92
C PRO A 127 2.25 -3.33 10.80
N ARG A 128 3.04 -4.41 10.79
CA ARG A 128 4.50 -4.35 10.69
C ARG A 128 4.91 -4.10 9.24
N TYR A 129 5.95 -3.29 9.06
CA TYR A 129 6.52 -3.07 7.75
C TYR A 129 7.60 -4.12 7.50
N GLU A 130 7.44 -4.90 6.44
CA GLU A 130 8.43 -5.86 5.98
C GLU A 130 9.36 -5.23 4.95
N ARG A 131 10.66 -5.32 5.19
CA ARG A 131 11.66 -4.84 4.23
C ARG A 131 11.63 -5.69 2.96
N SER A 132 11.96 -5.06 1.85
CA SER A 132 12.04 -5.74 0.56
C SER A 132 13.13 -6.83 0.58
N PRO A 133 12.85 -8.07 0.12
CA PRO A 133 13.88 -9.07 -0.09
C PRO A 133 14.74 -8.78 -1.34
N LYS A 134 14.24 -7.92 -2.23
CA LYS A 134 14.93 -7.53 -3.47
C LYS A 134 16.04 -6.52 -3.17
N LYS A 135 17.14 -6.64 -3.90
CA LYS A 135 18.24 -5.67 -3.91
C LYS A 135 17.97 -4.55 -4.94
N GLY A 136 18.67 -3.43 -4.77
CA GLY A 136 18.59 -2.26 -5.65
C GLY A 136 17.57 -1.20 -5.19
N PHE A 137 17.89 0.07 -5.41
CA PHE A 137 17.10 1.21 -4.92
C PHE A 137 15.67 1.21 -5.46
N GLY A 138 15.48 1.10 -6.78
CA GLY A 138 14.16 1.16 -7.42
C GLY A 138 13.21 0.04 -6.98
N ASN A 139 13.70 -1.20 -6.87
CA ASN A 139 12.90 -2.33 -6.41
C ASN A 139 12.40 -2.14 -4.97
N ARG A 140 13.28 -1.62 -4.11
CA ARG A 140 12.97 -1.37 -2.69
C ARG A 140 12.02 -0.20 -2.52
N LEU A 141 12.20 0.86 -3.31
CA LEU A 141 11.28 2.00 -3.36
C LEU A 141 9.88 1.56 -3.82
N GLY A 142 9.80 0.80 -4.91
CA GLY A 142 8.52 0.26 -5.41
C GLY A 142 7.84 -0.64 -4.39
N HIS A 143 8.61 -1.48 -3.68
CA HIS A 143 8.09 -2.27 -2.56
C HIS A 143 7.57 -1.40 -1.41
N ALA A 144 8.32 -0.38 -0.98
CA ALA A 144 7.91 0.50 0.11
C ALA A 144 6.58 1.21 -0.19
N VAL A 145 6.40 1.65 -1.45
CA VAL A 145 5.16 2.27 -1.93
C VAL A 145 4.03 1.24 -2.06
N SER A 146 4.30 0.04 -2.58
CA SER A 146 3.27 -1.00 -2.72
C SER A 146 2.67 -1.43 -1.39
N ARG A 147 3.45 -1.36 -0.29
CA ARG A 147 2.98 -1.62 1.08
C ARG A 147 1.93 -0.65 1.63
N LEU A 148 1.58 0.40 0.88
CA LEU A 148 0.42 1.24 1.16
C LEU A 148 -0.88 0.59 0.71
N PHE A 149 -0.82 -0.13 -0.41
CA PHE A 149 -1.97 -0.72 -1.08
C PHE A 149 -2.16 -2.18 -0.70
N VAL A 150 -1.06 -2.89 -0.42
CA VAL A 150 -1.06 -4.33 -0.11
C VAL A 150 -0.33 -4.57 1.21
N THR A 151 -0.95 -5.33 2.10
CA THR A 151 -0.37 -5.76 3.37
C THR A 151 -0.41 -7.28 3.49
N ARG A 152 0.15 -7.82 4.56
CA ARG A 152 -0.12 -9.19 4.95
C ARG A 152 -1.22 -9.26 5.99
N ASP A 153 -2.01 -10.31 5.93
CA ASP A 153 -2.84 -10.74 7.05
C ASP A 153 -1.99 -11.41 8.14
N ASP A 154 -2.64 -11.78 9.25
CA ASP A 154 -2.00 -12.51 10.34
C ASP A 154 -1.52 -13.92 9.92
N ASP A 155 -2.07 -14.49 8.85
CA ASP A 155 -1.68 -15.80 8.30
C ASP A 155 -0.60 -15.72 7.20
N TRP A 156 -0.02 -14.54 7.00
CA TRP A 156 1.02 -14.20 6.02
C TRP A 156 0.60 -14.18 4.54
N ASN A 157 -0.70 -14.20 4.25
CA ASN A 157 -1.24 -14.02 2.90
C ASN A 157 -1.25 -12.53 2.53
N LEU A 158 -1.08 -12.24 1.24
CA LEU A 158 -1.13 -10.87 0.74
C LEU A 158 -2.58 -10.46 0.46
N GLU A 159 -2.96 -9.29 0.96
CA GLU A 159 -4.30 -8.72 0.74
C GLU A 159 -4.27 -7.20 0.65
N PRO A 160 -5.34 -6.55 0.14
CA PRO A 160 -5.43 -5.10 0.13
C PRO A 160 -5.35 -4.50 1.54
N ASN A 161 -4.66 -3.37 1.69
CA ASN A 161 -4.40 -2.75 2.98
C ASN A 161 -5.57 -1.87 3.45
N TYR A 162 -6.72 -2.50 3.73
CA TYR A 162 -7.92 -1.83 4.24
C TYR A 162 -7.64 -0.98 5.49
N SER A 163 -6.75 -1.46 6.37
CA SER A 163 -6.39 -0.73 7.60
C SER A 163 -5.80 0.64 7.32
N ARG A 164 -4.93 0.78 6.31
CA ARG A 164 -4.35 2.08 5.98
C ARG A 164 -5.32 3.01 5.30
N PHE A 165 -6.17 2.50 4.43
CA PHE A 165 -7.24 3.32 3.82
C PHE A 165 -8.21 3.82 4.89
N ALA A 166 -8.74 2.92 5.72
CA ALA A 166 -9.65 3.27 6.82
C ALA A 166 -8.99 4.22 7.82
N GLY A 167 -7.73 3.97 8.19
CA GLY A 167 -6.98 4.86 9.09
C GLY A 167 -6.82 6.28 8.52
N ALA A 168 -6.48 6.41 7.24
CA ALA A 168 -6.33 7.71 6.59
C ALA A 168 -7.68 8.44 6.49
N ALA A 169 -8.76 7.70 6.18
CA ALA A 169 -10.11 8.26 6.12
C ALA A 169 -10.56 8.77 7.50
N THR A 170 -10.45 7.94 8.53
CA THR A 170 -10.84 8.27 9.90
C THR A 170 -10.05 9.44 10.46
N SER A 171 -8.72 9.42 10.31
CA SER A 171 -7.89 10.55 10.77
C SER A 171 -8.23 11.85 10.05
N SER A 172 -8.53 11.78 8.75
CA SER A 172 -8.85 12.97 7.97
C SER A 172 -10.23 13.54 8.29
N ALA A 173 -11.20 12.65 8.51
CA ALA A 173 -12.55 13.02 8.93
C ALA A 173 -12.55 13.60 10.36
N LEU A 174 -11.84 12.96 11.28
CA LEU A 174 -11.76 13.41 12.67
C LEU A 174 -11.02 14.75 12.79
N ALA A 175 -10.11 15.05 11.86
CA ALA A 175 -9.42 16.33 11.86
C ALA A 175 -10.32 17.55 11.65
N ASN A 176 -11.52 17.37 11.12
CA ASN A 176 -12.53 18.43 11.10
C ASN A 176 -12.99 18.88 12.51
N VAL A 177 -12.74 18.08 13.54
CA VAL A 177 -13.11 18.41 14.94
C VAL A 177 -12.15 19.42 15.56
N TRP A 178 -10.85 19.35 15.25
CA TRP A 178 -9.84 20.23 15.84
C TRP A 178 -9.31 21.31 14.90
N GLU A 179 -9.49 21.15 13.58
CA GLU A 179 -9.12 22.20 12.64
C GLU A 179 -10.18 23.31 12.61
N ARG A 180 -9.71 24.54 12.40
CA ARG A 180 -10.57 25.71 12.19
C ARG A 180 -10.27 26.29 10.82
N SER A 181 -11.31 26.57 10.06
CA SER A 181 -11.19 27.36 8.84
C SER A 181 -10.68 28.75 9.20
N THR A 182 -9.77 29.27 8.38
CA THR A 182 -9.28 30.64 8.46
C THR A 182 -9.75 31.40 7.23
N PRO A 183 -9.80 32.75 7.26
CA PRO A 183 -10.16 33.52 6.08
C PRO A 183 -9.36 33.04 4.86
N LYS A 184 -10.05 32.79 3.73
CA LYS A 184 -9.49 32.26 2.47
C LYS A 184 -8.95 30.81 2.50
N HIS A 185 -9.10 30.08 3.61
CA HIS A 185 -8.67 28.68 3.72
C HIS A 185 -9.73 27.84 4.42
N ASP A 186 -10.54 27.15 3.63
CA ASP A 186 -11.45 26.13 4.12
C ASP A 186 -10.66 24.89 4.54
N ARG A 187 -10.79 24.54 5.82
CA ARG A 187 -10.09 23.40 6.46
C ARG A 187 -11.05 22.35 6.99
N ILE A 188 -12.35 22.62 6.88
CA ILE A 188 -13.44 21.76 7.29
C ILE A 188 -14.30 21.45 6.06
N GLY A 189 -14.82 20.23 5.98
CA GLY A 189 -15.72 19.80 4.92
C GLY A 189 -15.10 18.74 4.00
N ALA A 190 -15.86 18.35 2.97
CA ALA A 190 -15.51 17.20 2.13
C ALA A 190 -14.21 17.40 1.33
N ASP A 191 -14.02 18.55 0.69
CA ASP A 191 -12.79 18.86 -0.07
C ASP A 191 -11.55 18.86 0.84
N ALA A 192 -11.61 19.59 1.95
CA ALA A 192 -10.52 19.63 2.93
C ALA A 192 -10.20 18.23 3.48
N THR A 193 -11.22 17.42 3.76
CA THR A 193 -11.06 16.04 4.22
C THR A 193 -10.39 15.16 3.18
N LEU A 194 -10.78 15.27 1.91
CA LEU A 194 -10.22 14.46 0.83
C LEU A 194 -8.75 14.83 0.54
N ARG A 195 -8.42 16.12 0.59
CA ARG A 195 -7.02 16.60 0.50
C ARG A 195 -6.18 16.06 1.66
N ARG A 196 -6.69 16.16 2.89
CA ARG A 196 -6.02 15.64 4.09
C ARG A 196 -5.85 14.12 4.03
N PHE A 197 -6.82 13.40 3.48
CA PHE A 197 -6.75 11.96 3.23
C PHE A 197 -5.57 11.62 2.31
N GLY A 198 -5.48 12.27 1.15
CA GLY A 198 -4.37 12.06 0.21
C GLY A 198 -3.02 12.34 0.84
N MET A 199 -2.90 13.46 1.57
CA MET A 199 -1.65 13.84 2.25
C MET A 199 -1.28 12.86 3.39
N THR A 200 -2.25 12.40 4.16
CA THR A 200 -2.03 11.42 5.24
C THR A 200 -1.60 10.08 4.66
N PHE A 201 -2.24 9.65 3.57
CA PHE A 201 -1.88 8.42 2.87
C PHE A 201 -0.45 8.50 2.29
N LEU A 202 -0.09 9.63 1.66
CA LEU A 202 1.26 9.89 1.17
C LEU A 202 2.30 9.96 2.29
N SER A 203 1.96 10.54 3.45
CA SER A 203 2.84 10.52 4.64
C SER A 203 3.12 9.08 5.09
N GLY A 204 2.14 8.18 4.98
CA GLY A 204 2.32 6.74 5.16
C GLY A 204 3.37 6.13 4.21
N ALA A 205 3.43 6.61 2.96
CA ALA A 205 4.42 6.20 1.96
C ALA A 205 5.82 6.58 2.40
N VAL A 206 6.01 7.84 2.76
CA VAL A 206 7.28 8.37 3.27
C VAL A 206 7.75 7.58 4.49
N GLY A 207 6.83 7.24 5.40
CA GLY A 207 7.14 6.40 6.55
C GLY A 207 7.55 4.96 6.21
N ASN A 208 7.03 4.37 5.14
CA ASN A 208 7.50 3.08 4.64
C ASN A 208 8.91 3.20 4.02
N ILE A 209 9.13 4.22 3.20
CA ILE A 209 10.42 4.48 2.56
C ILE A 209 11.50 4.70 3.64
N PHE A 210 11.20 5.49 4.66
CA PHE A 210 12.13 5.69 5.77
C PHE A 210 12.44 4.36 6.47
N ARG A 211 11.44 3.52 6.77
CA ARG A 211 11.66 2.18 7.36
C ARG A 211 12.45 1.24 6.46
N GLU A 212 12.32 1.39 5.15
CA GLU A 212 13.06 0.61 4.16
C GLU A 212 14.55 0.98 4.18
N PHE A 213 14.89 2.27 4.16
CA PHE A 213 16.23 2.78 3.91
C PHE A 213 16.99 3.32 5.12
N ALA A 214 16.32 3.66 6.23
CA ALA A 214 16.97 4.16 7.45
C ALA A 214 18.13 3.27 7.94
N PRO A 215 18.02 1.93 7.98
CA PRO A 215 19.13 1.09 8.41
C PRO A 215 20.39 1.21 7.54
N ASP A 216 20.25 1.62 6.29
CA ASP A 216 21.38 1.76 5.38
C ASP A 216 22.06 3.13 5.53
N ILE A 217 21.29 4.15 5.96
CA ILE A 217 21.78 5.49 6.27
C ILE A 217 22.58 5.46 7.59
N PHE A 218 22.08 4.76 8.61
CA PHE A 218 22.71 4.73 9.95
C PHE A 218 23.80 3.67 10.12
N ARG A 219 24.08 2.86 9.09
CA ARG A 219 25.19 1.88 9.09
C ARG A 219 26.41 2.35 8.28
N ARG A 220 26.36 3.55 7.73
CA ARG A 220 27.47 4.23 7.07
C ARG A 220 28.00 5.32 7.98
#